data_AF-A0A351UJV6-F1
#
_entry.id   AF-A0A351UJV6-F1
#
_cell.length_a   1.000
_cell.length_b   1.000
_cell.length_c   1.000
_cell.angle_alpha   90.00
_cell.angle_beta   90.00
_cell.angle_gamma   90.00
#
_symmetry.space_group_name_H-M   'P 1'
#
loop_
_entity.id
_entity.type
_entity.pdbx_description
1 polymer ?
#
loop_
_entity_poly.entity_id
_entity_poly.type
_entity_poly.pdbx_seq_one_letter_code
_entity_poly.pdbx_strand_id
1 'polypeptide(L)'
;DAVKKAFDRAEPSREVEVDLFPIESRVAKIVKLMEGREWLLLDEVFASETKRLGVITCFMALLELVKQRKILISQDDAYGEVRMYPAPPQPAAAAPAADAPGAQPELPLTAENNGGAAK
;
A
#
# COMPACT_ATOMS: atom_id res chain seq x y z
N ASP A 1 -16.63 -10.07 -56.88
CA ASP A 1 -17.39 -8.82 -56.79
C ASP A 1 -18.42 -8.69 -55.67
N ALA A 2 -19.23 -9.72 -55.37
CA ALA A 2 -20.26 -9.61 -54.32
C ALA A 2 -19.69 -9.34 -52.91
N VAL A 3 -18.57 -9.98 -52.57
CA VAL A 3 -17.90 -9.83 -51.26
C VAL A 3 -17.37 -8.40 -51.07
N LYS A 4 -16.76 -7.80 -52.10
CA LYS A 4 -16.27 -6.42 -52.06
C LYS A 4 -17.40 -5.41 -51.80
N LYS A 5 -18.53 -5.56 -52.51
CA LYS A 5 -19.74 -4.74 -52.29
C LYS A 5 -20.40 -4.96 -50.92
N ALA A 6 -20.11 -6.06 -50.24
CA ALA A 6 -20.57 -6.32 -48.88
C ALA A 6 -19.67 -5.63 -47.85
N PHE A 7 -18.36 -5.63 -48.07
CA PHE A 7 -17.40 -4.86 -47.25
C PHE A 7 -17.65 -3.35 -47.35
N ASP A 8 -17.93 -2.82 -48.55
CA ASP A 8 -18.22 -1.37 -48.74
C ASP A 8 -19.55 -0.92 -48.11
N ARG A 9 -20.45 -1.86 -47.79
CA ARG A 9 -21.74 -1.62 -47.11
C ARG A 9 -21.70 -1.86 -45.62
N ALA A 10 -20.68 -2.56 -45.12
CA ALA A 10 -20.46 -2.67 -43.70
C ALA A 10 -20.04 -1.28 -43.20
N GLU A 11 -20.81 -0.70 -42.27
CA GLU A 11 -20.42 0.58 -41.68
C GLU A 11 -19.01 0.48 -41.10
N PRO A 12 -18.15 1.50 -41.30
CA PRO A 12 -16.84 1.51 -40.68
C PRO A 12 -17.05 1.35 -39.18
N SER A 13 -16.45 0.31 -38.60
CA SER A 13 -16.46 0.10 -37.15
C SER A 13 -15.98 1.38 -36.49
N ARG A 14 -16.87 2.07 -35.78
CA ARG A 14 -16.49 3.21 -34.97
C ARG A 14 -15.66 2.66 -33.82
N GLU A 15 -14.34 2.76 -33.93
CA GLU A 15 -13.44 2.49 -32.83
C GLU A 15 -13.78 3.47 -31.71
N VAL A 16 -14.47 2.98 -30.68
CA VAL A 16 -14.65 3.70 -29.43
C VAL A 16 -13.35 3.50 -28.68
N GLU A 17 -12.47 4.49 -28.74
CA GLU A 17 -11.26 4.50 -27.94
C GLU A 17 -11.67 4.52 -26.46
N VAL A 18 -11.45 3.40 -25.78
CA VAL A 18 -11.81 3.26 -24.37
C VAL A 18 -10.75 3.99 -23.56
N ASP A 19 -11.14 5.08 -22.90
CA ASP A 19 -10.30 5.73 -21.89
C ASP A 19 -10.04 4.75 -20.75
N LEU A 20 -8.84 4.17 -20.71
CA LEU A 20 -8.43 3.28 -19.63
C LEU A 20 -7.97 4.10 -18.41
N PHE A 21 -8.57 3.82 -17.26
CA PHE A 21 -8.15 4.37 -15.97
C PHE A 21 -7.59 3.24 -15.09
N PRO A 22 -6.33 2.81 -15.29
CA PRO A 22 -5.71 1.78 -14.47
C PRO A 22 -5.46 2.28 -13.05
N ILE A 23 -5.74 1.43 -12.06
CA ILE A 23 -5.61 1.76 -10.63
C ILE A 23 -4.13 2.02 -10.27
N GLU A 24 -3.21 1.25 -10.84
CA GLU A 24 -1.77 1.33 -10.61
C GLU A 24 -1.20 2.70 -10.98
N SER A 25 -1.69 3.27 -12.09
CA SER A 25 -1.32 4.63 -12.51
C SER A 25 -1.76 5.67 -11.47
N ARG A 26 -2.94 5.50 -10.88
CA ARG A 26 -3.46 6.40 -9.85
C ARG A 26 -2.74 6.23 -8.51
N VAL A 27 -2.36 5.00 -8.15
CA VAL A 27 -1.50 4.74 -6.99
C VAL A 27 -0.17 5.47 -7.14
N ALA A 28 0.51 5.34 -8.30
CA ALA A 28 1.78 6.01 -8.55
C ALA A 28 1.66 7.55 -8.50
N LYS A 29 0.57 8.10 -9.06
CA LYS A 29 0.24 9.53 -8.97
C LYS A 29 0.11 9.99 -7.53
N ILE A 30 -0.65 9.28 -6.69
CA ILE A 30 -0.87 9.64 -5.28
C ILE A 30 0.45 9.60 -4.50
N VAL A 31 1.24 8.54 -4.66
CA VAL A 31 2.55 8.41 -3.99
C VAL A 31 3.44 9.60 -4.35
N LYS A 32 3.54 9.94 -5.64
CA LYS A 32 4.33 11.08 -6.11
C LYS A 32 3.85 12.42 -5.55
N LEU A 33 2.52 12.61 -5.41
CA LEU A 33 1.98 13.83 -4.81
C LEU A 33 2.32 13.96 -3.31
N MET A 34 2.45 12.84 -2.61
CA MET A 34 2.76 12.80 -1.18
C MET A 34 4.26 12.88 -0.87
N GLU A 35 5.13 12.67 -1.85
CA GLU A 35 6.59 12.74 -1.65
C GLU A 35 7.01 14.08 -1.04
N GLY A 36 7.66 14.01 0.13
CA GLY A 36 8.16 15.19 0.84
C GLY A 36 7.09 16.06 1.53
N ARG A 37 5.82 15.62 1.55
CA ARG A 37 4.72 16.33 2.22
C ARG A 37 4.34 15.66 3.53
N GLU A 38 4.00 16.47 4.53
CA GLU A 38 3.44 15.97 5.80
C GLU A 38 1.98 15.50 5.64
N TRP A 39 1.24 16.16 4.74
CA TRP A 39 -0.15 15.83 4.44
C TRP A 39 -0.57 16.32 3.05
N LEU A 40 -1.70 15.82 2.57
CA LEU A 40 -2.33 16.19 1.28
C LEU A 40 -3.85 16.14 1.41
N LEU A 41 -4.58 17.04 0.74
CA LEU A 41 -6.05 16.93 0.62
C LEU A 41 -6.46 15.98 -0.50
N LEU A 42 -7.55 15.25 -0.31
CA LEU A 42 -8.13 14.42 -1.36
C LEU A 42 -8.53 15.25 -2.61
N ASP A 43 -8.97 16.48 -2.42
CA ASP A 43 -9.32 17.39 -3.52
C ASP A 43 -8.12 17.66 -4.45
N GLU A 44 -6.90 17.76 -3.89
CA GLU A 44 -5.66 17.91 -4.69
C GLU A 44 -5.38 16.67 -5.54
N VAL A 45 -5.74 15.48 -5.04
CA VAL A 45 -5.61 14.22 -5.79
C VAL A 45 -6.57 14.20 -6.98
N PHE A 46 -7.79 14.73 -6.82
CA PHE A 46 -8.79 14.76 -7.87
C PHE A 46 -8.65 15.94 -8.85
N ALA A 47 -7.82 16.93 -8.56
CA ALA A 47 -7.69 18.15 -9.38
C ALA A 47 -7.37 17.88 -10.86
N SER A 48 -6.73 16.75 -11.20
CA SER A 48 -6.44 16.37 -12.60
C SER A 48 -7.39 15.33 -13.20
N GLU A 49 -8.43 14.91 -12.47
CA GLU A 49 -9.43 13.96 -12.96
C GLU A 49 -10.61 14.70 -13.62
N THR A 50 -10.80 14.50 -14.93
CA THR A 50 -11.86 15.17 -15.71
C THR A 50 -13.05 14.26 -16.04
N LYS A 51 -12.95 12.97 -15.70
CA LYS A 51 -13.94 11.95 -16.01
C LYS A 51 -14.37 11.25 -14.73
N ARG A 52 -15.67 10.94 -14.62
CA ARG A 52 -16.25 10.21 -13.46
C ARG A 52 -15.51 8.90 -13.19
N LEU A 53 -15.17 8.15 -14.24
CA LEU A 53 -14.43 6.89 -14.09
C LEU A 53 -13.03 7.12 -13.52
N GLY A 54 -12.33 8.18 -13.96
CA GLY A 54 -11.05 8.59 -13.40
C GLY A 54 -11.10 8.92 -11.92
N VAL A 55 -12.14 9.67 -11.49
CA VAL A 55 -12.38 9.96 -10.06
C VAL A 55 -12.60 8.68 -9.27
N ILE A 56 -13.46 7.78 -9.75
CA ILE A 56 -13.74 6.49 -9.08
C ILE A 56 -12.46 5.64 -8.97
N THR A 57 -11.71 5.49 -10.06
CA THR A 57 -10.43 4.76 -10.04
C THR A 57 -9.44 5.39 -9.08
N CYS A 58 -9.37 6.72 -9.03
CA CYS A 58 -8.45 7.40 -8.12
C CYS A 58 -8.85 7.20 -6.65
N PHE A 59 -10.15 7.16 -6.36
CA PHE A 59 -10.66 6.81 -5.04
C PHE A 59 -10.36 5.34 -4.69
N MET A 60 -10.48 4.41 -5.65
CA MET A 60 -10.08 3.02 -5.44
C MET A 60 -8.59 2.88 -5.16
N ALA A 61 -7.73 3.64 -5.86
CA ALA A 61 -6.29 3.67 -5.61
C ALA A 61 -5.95 4.22 -4.20
N LEU A 62 -6.68 5.23 -3.74
CA LEU A 62 -6.58 5.72 -2.37
C LEU A 62 -6.89 4.62 -1.36
N LEU A 63 -8.03 3.93 -1.52
CA LEU A 63 -8.45 2.85 -0.63
C LEU A 63 -7.45 1.68 -0.63
N GLU A 64 -6.85 1.40 -1.79
CA GLU A 64 -5.79 0.40 -1.90
C GLU A 64 -4.54 0.77 -1.06
N LEU A 65 -4.14 2.05 -1.07
CA LEU A 65 -3.02 2.53 -0.25
C LEU A 65 -3.32 2.46 1.25
N VAL A 66 -4.56 2.75 1.65
CA VAL A 66 -5.03 2.55 3.04
C VAL A 66 -4.98 1.07 3.43
N LYS A 67 -5.46 0.18 2.55
CA LYS A 67 -5.43 -1.27 2.76
C LYS A 67 -4.01 -1.79 2.96
N GLN A 68 -3.04 -1.23 2.22
CA GLN A 68 -1.61 -1.54 2.34
C GLN A 68 -0.91 -0.84 3.52
N ARG A 69 -1.65 -0.03 4.32
CA ARG A 69 -1.11 0.79 5.42
C ARG A 69 0.03 1.72 5.00
N LYS A 70 0.01 2.19 3.75
CA LYS A 70 1.00 3.15 3.24
C LYS A 70 0.62 4.60 3.56
N ILE A 71 -0.66 4.84 3.82
CA ILE A 71 -1.20 6.15 4.17
C ILE A 71 -2.21 6.02 5.31
N LEU A 72 -2.42 7.12 6.01
CA LEU A 72 -3.48 7.31 7.01
C LEU A 72 -4.44 8.38 6.50
N ILE A 73 -5.72 8.30 6.91
CA ILE A 73 -6.77 9.24 6.50
C ILE A 73 -7.47 9.79 7.74
N SER A 74 -7.80 11.08 7.73
CA SER A 74 -8.70 11.74 8.68
C SER A 74 -9.85 12.41 7.92
N GLN A 75 -11.07 12.16 8.38
CA GLN A 75 -12.31 12.78 7.90
C GLN A 75 -13.28 12.90 9.09
N ASP A 76 -13.70 14.12 9.40
CA ASP A 76 -14.50 14.38 10.60
C ASP A 76 -15.99 14.10 10.38
N ASP A 77 -16.52 14.50 9.22
CA ASP A 77 -17.92 14.36 8.84
C ASP A 77 -18.08 13.60 7.52
N ALA A 78 -19.21 12.93 7.33
CA ALA A 78 -19.55 12.34 6.04
C ALA A 78 -19.58 13.41 4.95
N TYR A 79 -18.91 13.16 3.83
CA TYR A 79 -18.71 14.12 2.74
C TYR A 79 -17.92 15.39 3.12
N GLY A 80 -17.32 15.42 4.32
CA GLY A 80 -16.40 16.46 4.74
C GLY A 80 -15.01 16.30 4.11
N GLU A 81 -14.15 17.26 4.42
CA GLU A 81 -12.75 17.29 3.96
C GLU A 81 -12.01 16.00 4.37
N VAL A 82 -11.21 15.47 3.45
CA VAL A 82 -10.41 14.26 3.66
C VAL A 82 -8.94 14.63 3.60
N ARG A 83 -8.25 14.49 4.74
CA ARG A 83 -6.79 14.68 4.85
C ARG A 83 -6.07 13.35 4.81
N MET A 84 -5.00 13.29 4.03
CA MET A 84 -4.17 12.12 3.81
C MET A 84 -2.78 12.37 4.40
N TYR A 85 -2.25 11.39 5.12
CA TYR A 85 -0.93 11.46 5.78
C TYR A 85 -0.08 10.26 5.36
N PRO A 86 1.24 10.40 5.18
CA PRO A 86 2.13 9.26 5.04
C PRO A 86 2.04 8.37 6.29
N ALA A 87 1.98 7.06 6.10
CA ALA A 87 2.10 6.15 7.23
C ALA A 87 3.55 6.18 7.76
N PRO A 88 3.74 6.03 9.09
CA PRO A 88 5.07 5.89 9.64
C PRO A 88 5.76 4.65 9.05
N PRO A 89 7.10 4.63 8.95
CA PRO A 89 7.83 3.47 8.48
C PRO A 89 7.43 2.25 9.32
N GLN A 90 6.82 1.25 8.69
CA GLN A 90 6.49 0.00 9.36
C GLN A 90 7.83 -0.61 9.83
N PRO A 91 8.01 -0.90 11.13
CA PRO A 91 9.16 -1.66 11.57
C PRO A 91 9.18 -2.94 10.76
N ALA A 92 10.27 -3.20 10.04
CA ALA A 92 10.46 -4.45 9.32
C ALA A 92 10.12 -5.57 10.30
N ALA A 93 9.09 -6.36 10.00
CA ALA A 93 8.61 -7.40 10.88
C ALA A 93 9.84 -8.18 11.35
N ALA A 94 10.10 -8.14 12.67
CA ALA A 94 11.22 -8.85 13.25
C ALA A 94 11.15 -10.28 12.70
N ALA A 95 12.17 -10.69 11.95
CA ALA A 95 12.26 -12.02 11.40
C ALA A 95 11.97 -13.00 12.55
N PRO A 96 11.16 -14.06 12.34
CA PRO A 96 10.95 -15.04 13.39
C PRO A 96 12.33 -15.55 13.77
N ALA A 97 12.70 -15.34 15.04
CA ALA A 97 13.93 -15.89 15.60
C ALA A 97 13.90 -17.39 15.33
N ALA A 98 14.72 -17.83 14.38
CA ALA A 98 14.88 -19.23 14.06
C ALA A 98 15.30 -19.95 15.34
N ASP A 99 14.61 -21.06 15.62
CA ASP A 99 14.91 -22.01 16.68
C ASP A 99 16.41 -22.12 16.96
N ALA A 100 16.81 -21.70 18.17
CA ALA A 100 18.05 -22.18 18.77
C ALA A 100 17.75 -23.55 19.39
N PRO A 101 18.37 -24.67 18.92
CA PRO A 101 18.17 -25.95 19.57
C PRO A 101 19.00 -26.01 20.86
N GLY A 102 18.30 -26.16 21.99
CA GLY A 102 18.79 -26.85 23.19
C GLY A 102 20.02 -26.27 23.89
N ALA A 103 19.81 -25.32 24.80
CA ALA A 103 20.68 -25.16 25.96
C ALA A 103 19.97 -25.78 27.17
N GLN A 104 20.34 -27.01 27.54
CA GLN A 104 19.96 -27.57 28.84
C GLN A 104 20.70 -26.78 29.94
N PRO A 105 20.04 -26.36 31.02
CA PRO A 105 20.74 -25.78 32.16
C PRO A 105 21.41 -26.91 32.95
N GLU A 106 22.73 -27.00 32.86
CA GLU A 106 23.52 -27.83 33.77
C GLU A 106 23.50 -27.19 35.16
N LEU A 107 22.85 -27.85 36.12
CA LEU A 107 22.87 -27.47 37.53
C LEU A 107 24.29 -27.65 38.10
N PRO A 108 24.92 -26.64 38.71
CA PRO A 108 26.19 -26.83 39.38
C PRO A 108 25.99 -27.65 40.66
N LEU A 109 26.62 -28.83 40.71
CA LEU A 109 26.79 -29.60 41.94
C LEU A 109 27.57 -28.74 42.96
N THR A 110 26.94 -28.48 44.10
CA THR A 110 27.60 -27.91 45.29
C THR A 110 28.65 -28.88 45.80
N ALA A 111 29.91 -28.44 45.84
CA ALA A 111 30.95 -29.04 46.66
C ALA A 111 31.76 -27.92 47.32
N GLU A 112 31.19 -27.32 48.37
CA GLU A 112 31.96 -26.62 49.39
C GLU A 112 32.73 -27.67 50.20
N ASN A 113 34.04 -27.81 49.97
CA ASN A 113 34.92 -28.42 50.97
C ASN A 113 36.40 -28.04 50.80
N ASN A 114 36.86 -27.09 51.62
CA ASN A 114 38.11 -27.04 52.41
C ASN A 114 38.36 -25.57 52.75
N GLY A 115 38.63 -25.16 53.98
CA GLY A 115 39.44 -25.82 54.98
C GLY A 115 40.48 -24.77 55.40
N GLY A 116 40.33 -24.21 56.59
CA GLY A 116 41.17 -23.11 57.06
C GLY A 116 40.94 -22.80 58.53
N ALA A 117 41.08 -23.82 59.38
CA ALA A 117 41.12 -23.64 60.82
C ALA A 117 42.50 -24.06 61.36
N ALA A 118 42.96 -23.23 62.30
CA ALA A 118 43.94 -23.48 63.36
C ALA A 118 45.39 -23.01 63.14
N LYS A 119 45.61 -21.85 63.79
CA LYS A 119 46.72 -21.46 64.69
C LYS A 119 48.14 -21.37 64.14
#